data_AF-A0ABD0YE40-F1
#
_entry.id   AF-A0ABD0YE40-F1
#
_cell.length_a   1.000
_cell.length_b   1.000
_cell.length_c   1.000
_cell.angle_alpha   90.00
_cell.angle_beta   90.00
_cell.angle_gamma   90.00
#
_symmetry.space_group_name_H-M   'P 1'
#
loop_
_entity.id
_entity.type
_entity.pdbx_description
1 polymer ?
#
loop_
_entity_poly.entity_id
_entity_poly.type
_entity_poly.pdbx_seq_one_letter_code
_entity_poly.pdbx_strand_id
1 'polypeptide(L)'
;MSKFILQLKEECDRFWKSGRQMCEILSLTGNPCTKPMHVVTNTQSSQLRSVLPIYNCLLDHWSGVCYMSSCNCGVRQGTRPDPFTIRAANFEFYLTTGEECGCVLLERINFPIFQPSIHNFRYSF
;
A
#
# COMPACT_ATOMS: atom_id res chain seq x y z
N MET A 1 4.78 -34.59 23.76
CA MET A 1 5.12 -33.77 22.57
C MET A 1 6.64 -33.63 22.55
N SER A 2 7.32 -34.22 21.57
CA SER A 2 8.73 -34.61 21.64
C SER A 2 9.71 -33.44 21.57
N LYS A 3 10.78 -33.47 22.37
CA LYS A 3 11.91 -32.51 22.40
C LYS A 3 12.38 -32.03 21.02
N PHE A 4 12.33 -32.91 20.03
CA PHE A 4 12.68 -32.63 18.64
C PHE A 4 11.78 -31.58 17.96
N ILE A 5 10.49 -31.55 18.28
CA ILE A 5 9.55 -30.55 17.73
C ILE A 5 9.90 -29.16 18.27
N LEU A 6 10.27 -29.06 19.55
CA LEU A 6 10.68 -27.79 20.16
C LEU A 6 11.98 -27.27 19.53
N GLN A 7 12.98 -28.13 19.38
CA GLN A 7 14.25 -27.77 18.74
C GLN A 7 14.03 -27.31 17.30
N LEU A 8 13.26 -28.07 16.50
CA LEU A 8 12.95 -27.66 15.12
C LEU A 8 12.26 -26.30 15.07
N LYS A 9 11.30 -26.05 15.97
CA LYS A 9 10.62 -24.75 16.05
C LYS A 9 11.60 -23.61 16.34
N GLU A 10 12.48 -23.77 17.32
CA GLU A 10 13.48 -22.75 17.66
C GLU A 10 14.43 -22.45 16.49
N GLU A 11 14.85 -23.49 15.76
CA GLU A 11 15.71 -23.33 14.59
C GLU A 11 14.99 -22.62 13.43
N CYS A 12 13.75 -23.02 13.14
CA CYS A 12 12.90 -22.37 12.15
C CYS A 12 12.65 -20.89 12.51
N ASP A 13 12.31 -20.59 13.76
CA ASP A 13 12.04 -19.23 14.22
C ASP A 13 13.28 -18.34 14.11
N ARG A 14 14.45 -18.87 14.48
CA ARG A 14 15.73 -18.17 14.34
C ARG A 14 16.05 -17.89 12.87
N PHE A 15 15.84 -18.87 11.99
CA PHE A 15 16.09 -18.71 10.56
C PHE A 15 15.11 -17.71 9.92
N TRP A 16 13.84 -17.73 10.31
CA TRP A 16 12.81 -16.80 9.87
C TRP A 16 13.12 -15.35 10.29
N LYS A 17 13.47 -15.14 11.57
CA LYS A 17 13.81 -13.82 12.12
C LYS A 17 15.13 -13.25 11.58
N SER A 18 15.96 -14.07 10.94
CA SER A 18 17.21 -13.65 10.30
C SER A 18 16.98 -12.97 8.94
N GLY A 19 16.07 -11.99 8.88
CA GLY A 19 15.82 -11.17 7.68
C GLY A 19 15.00 -11.84 6.58
N ARG A 20 14.38 -13.00 6.85
CA ARG A 20 13.53 -13.72 5.89
C ARG A 20 12.05 -13.39 6.00
N GLN A 21 11.69 -12.55 6.98
CA GLN A 21 10.32 -12.13 7.19
C GLN A 21 9.80 -11.32 5.99
N MET A 22 8.58 -11.62 5.56
CA MET A 22 7.89 -10.92 4.48
C MET A 22 6.91 -9.90 5.03
N CYS A 23 6.68 -8.82 4.29
CA CYS A 23 5.63 -7.87 4.63
C CYS A 23 4.26 -8.51 4.39
N GLU A 24 3.44 -8.58 5.44
CA GLU A 24 2.11 -9.21 5.37
C GLU A 24 0.97 -8.21 5.09
N ILE A 25 1.30 -6.95 4.76
CA ILE A 25 0.29 -5.94 4.43
C ILE A 25 -0.35 -6.27 3.10
N LEU A 26 -1.69 -6.19 3.06
CA LEU A 26 -2.48 -6.35 1.85
C LEU A 26 -2.70 -4.98 1.17
N SER A 27 -2.71 -4.99 -0.16
CA SER A 27 -3.21 -3.86 -0.94
C SER A 27 -4.71 -3.67 -0.73
N LEU A 28 -5.24 -2.55 -1.22
CA LEU A 28 -6.68 -2.28 -1.16
C LEU A 28 -7.51 -3.26 -2.01
N THR A 29 -6.88 -4.01 -2.90
CA THR A 29 -7.52 -5.07 -3.69
C THR A 29 -7.31 -6.47 -3.10
N GLY A 30 -6.58 -6.58 -1.98
CA GLY A 30 -6.37 -7.83 -1.25
C GLY A 30 -5.10 -8.61 -1.65
N ASN A 31 -4.21 -8.05 -2.48
CA ASN A 31 -2.95 -8.73 -2.82
C ASN A 31 -1.87 -8.45 -1.78
N PRO A 32 -1.10 -9.46 -1.33
CA PRO A 32 -0.05 -9.27 -0.33
C PRO A 32 1.15 -8.52 -0.90
N CYS A 33 1.83 -7.76 -0.04
CA CYS A 33 3.11 -7.18 -0.39
C CYS A 33 4.17 -8.26 -0.60
N THR A 34 4.96 -8.14 -1.66
CA THR A 34 6.03 -9.09 -2.03
C THR A 34 7.40 -8.69 -1.50
N LYS A 35 7.49 -7.58 -0.77
CA LYS A 35 8.75 -7.07 -0.20
C LYS A 35 9.05 -7.74 1.16
N PRO A 36 10.34 -7.91 1.52
CA PRO A 36 10.76 -8.21 2.90
C PRO A 36 10.14 -7.24 3.90
N MET A 37 10.05 -7.64 5.16
CA MET A 37 9.56 -6.76 6.24
C MET A 37 10.28 -5.42 6.21
N HIS A 38 9.52 -4.34 6.01
CA HIS A 38 10.03 -2.99 5.82
C HIS A 38 9.19 -1.97 6.58
N VAL A 39 9.76 -0.79 6.79
CA VAL A 39 9.04 0.38 7.30
C VAL A 39 8.62 1.24 6.11
N VAL A 40 7.36 1.67 6.08
CA VAL A 40 6.84 2.56 5.04
C VAL A 40 7.08 4.01 5.45
N THR A 41 7.47 4.81 4.46
CA THR A 41 7.77 6.26 4.51
C THR A 41 6.69 7.12 5.19
N ASN A 42 5.42 6.74 5.12
CA ASN A 42 4.29 7.52 5.62
C ASN A 42 3.64 7.03 6.92
N THR A 43 4.05 5.87 7.44
CA THR A 43 3.58 5.39 8.74
C THR A 43 4.44 5.99 9.84
N GLN A 44 3.85 6.83 10.70
CA GLN A 44 4.43 7.26 11.97
C GLN A 44 4.51 6.10 12.99
N SER A 45 4.82 4.89 12.55
CA SER A 45 5.12 3.76 13.45
C SER A 45 6.53 3.96 13.99
N SER A 46 6.64 4.89 14.94
CA SER A 46 7.84 5.30 15.66
C SER A 46 8.49 4.17 16.48
N GLN A 47 7.86 2.99 16.58
CA GLN A 47 8.35 1.86 17.38
C GLN A 47 9.15 0.80 16.59
N LEU A 48 9.09 0.77 15.26
CA LEU A 48 9.80 -0.25 14.45
C LEU A 48 11.19 0.18 13.95
N ARG A 49 11.58 1.43 14.22
CA ARG A 49 12.85 2.00 13.74
C ARG A 49 14.10 1.42 14.40
N SER A 50 13.99 0.67 15.51
CA SER A 50 15.15 0.18 16.26
C SER A 50 15.56 -1.27 15.98
N VAL A 51 14.79 -2.03 15.17
CA VAL A 51 15.00 -3.49 15.01
C VAL A 51 15.29 -3.90 13.56
N LEU A 52 14.93 -3.08 12.58
CA LEU A 52 15.16 -3.40 11.17
C LEU A 52 16.48 -2.80 10.67
N PRO A 53 17.31 -3.56 9.93
CA PRO A 53 18.53 -3.04 9.36
C PRO A 53 18.21 -1.92 8.37
N ILE A 54 19.01 -0.85 8.44
CA ILE A 54 18.81 0.48 7.83
C ILE A 54 18.49 0.41 6.31
N TYR A 55 18.90 -0.66 5.62
CA TYR A 55 18.64 -0.86 4.19
C TYR A 55 17.17 -1.23 3.85
N ASN A 56 16.34 -1.58 4.83
CA ASN A 56 14.93 -1.97 4.61
C ASN A 56 13.91 -0.88 4.97
N CYS A 57 14.35 0.36 5.16
CA CYS A 57 13.63 1.30 6.02
C CYS A 57 12.68 2.30 5.33
N LEU A 58 12.58 2.38 4.00
CA LEU A 58 11.72 3.38 3.34
C LEU A 58 11.27 2.93 1.94
N LEU A 59 10.63 1.76 1.86
CA LEU A 59 10.07 1.27 0.59
C LEU A 59 8.55 1.35 0.65
N ASP A 60 7.94 1.89 -0.40
CA ASP A 60 6.50 1.76 -0.59
C ASP A 60 6.14 0.29 -0.77
N HIS A 61 4.95 -0.08 -0.33
CA HIS A 61 4.43 -1.42 -0.56
C HIS A 61 4.29 -1.73 -2.05
N TRP A 62 4.42 -3.02 -2.39
CA TRP A 62 4.31 -3.50 -3.76
C TRP A 62 3.77 -4.93 -3.75
N SER A 63 2.68 -5.20 -4.48
CA SER A 63 2.13 -6.55 -4.63
C SER A 63 2.60 -7.26 -5.91
N GLY A 64 3.23 -6.54 -6.85
CA GLY A 64 3.55 -7.07 -8.19
C GLY A 64 2.39 -7.03 -9.17
N VAL A 65 1.17 -6.75 -8.70
CA VAL A 65 0.00 -6.63 -9.55
C VAL A 65 -0.07 -5.22 -10.14
N CYS A 66 -0.35 -5.17 -11.43
CA CYS A 66 -0.54 -3.94 -12.19
C CYS A 66 -1.83 -4.06 -13.00
N TYR A 67 -2.57 -2.96 -13.08
CA TYR A 67 -3.81 -2.86 -13.85
C TYR A 67 -3.63 -1.86 -14.98
N MET A 68 -4.35 -2.06 -16.08
CA MET A 68 -4.50 -1.02 -17.09
C MET A 68 -5.62 -0.08 -16.66
N SER A 69 -5.32 1.22 -16.60
CA SER A 69 -6.30 2.25 -16.27
C SER A 69 -6.21 3.41 -17.25
N SER A 70 -7.24 4.24 -17.30
CA SER A 70 -7.30 5.42 -18.17
C SER A 70 -7.17 6.70 -17.36
N CYS A 71 -6.68 7.78 -17.96
CA CYS A 71 -6.74 9.12 -17.38
C CYS A 71 -8.20 9.58 -17.19
N ASN A 72 -8.39 10.71 -16.51
CA ASN A 72 -9.73 11.23 -16.19
C ASN A 72 -10.61 11.52 -17.42
N CYS A 73 -10.04 11.81 -18.59
CA CYS A 73 -10.81 12.00 -19.82
C CYS A 73 -10.95 10.72 -20.68
N GLY A 74 -10.34 9.61 -20.26
CA GLY A 74 -10.41 8.32 -20.97
C GLY A 74 -9.51 8.20 -22.21
N VAL A 75 -8.83 9.27 -22.64
CA VAL A 75 -8.05 9.28 -23.90
C VAL A 75 -6.74 8.50 -23.78
N ARG A 76 -6.04 8.62 -22.65
CA ARG A 76 -4.73 7.99 -22.44
C ARG A 76 -4.86 6.84 -21.45
N GLN A 77 -4.27 5.70 -21.78
CA GLN A 77 -4.17 4.55 -20.89
C GLN A 77 -2.74 4.40 -20.38
N GLY A 78 -2.61 3.86 -19.17
CA GLY A 78 -1.34 3.62 -18.53
C GLY A 78 -1.42 2.47 -17.52
N THR A 79 -0.25 1.95 -17.18
CA THR A 79 -0.10 0.94 -16.14
C THR A 79 -0.24 1.59 -14.76
N ARG A 80 -1.21 1.13 -13.99
CA ARG A 80 -1.45 1.56 -12.61
C ARG A 80 -1.08 0.41 -11.65
N PRO A 81 -0.06 0.58 -10.80
CA PRO A 81 0.22 -0.35 -9.71
C PRO A 81 -0.99 -0.59 -8.81
N ASP A 82 -1.06 -1.78 -8.23
CA ASP A 82 -2.03 -2.12 -7.20
C ASP A 82 -1.86 -1.23 -5.95
N PRO A 83 -2.87 -0.43 -5.57
CA PRO A 83 -2.72 0.61 -4.57
C PRO A 83 -2.81 0.08 -3.13
N PHE A 84 -1.92 0.57 -2.27
CA PHE A 84 -1.94 0.31 -0.82
C PHE A 84 -2.54 1.46 0.00
N THR A 85 -2.81 2.61 -0.63
CA THR A 85 -3.43 3.77 0.02
C THR A 85 -4.58 4.30 -0.82
N ILE A 86 -5.56 4.93 -0.18
CA ILE A 86 -6.71 5.55 -0.86
C ILE A 86 -6.23 6.65 -1.83
N ARG A 87 -5.14 7.35 -1.49
CA ARG A 87 -4.54 8.37 -2.36
C ARG A 87 -3.91 7.75 -3.61
N ALA A 88 -3.12 6.69 -3.46
CA ALA A 88 -2.57 5.95 -4.60
C ALA A 88 -3.70 5.38 -5.47
N ALA A 89 -4.79 4.95 -4.84
CA ALA A 89 -5.94 4.43 -5.56
C ALA A 89 -6.64 5.52 -6.41
N ASN A 90 -6.87 6.70 -5.84
CA ASN A 90 -7.82 7.65 -6.42
C ASN A 90 -7.20 8.92 -6.98
N PHE A 91 -5.89 9.15 -6.79
CA PHE A 91 -5.28 10.45 -7.11
C PHE A 91 -3.98 10.34 -7.91
N GLU A 92 -2.97 9.65 -7.38
CA GLU A 92 -1.59 9.75 -7.89
C GLU A 92 -1.47 9.35 -9.37
N PHE A 93 -1.99 8.17 -9.74
CA PHE A 93 -2.01 7.72 -11.13
C PHE A 93 -2.74 8.71 -12.05
N TYR A 94 -3.94 9.16 -11.66
CA TYR A 94 -4.78 10.02 -12.50
C TYR A 94 -4.21 11.42 -12.68
N LEU A 95 -3.44 11.91 -11.70
CA LEU A 95 -2.70 13.15 -11.83
C LEU A 95 -1.57 12.99 -12.84
N THR A 96 -0.67 12.03 -12.65
CA THR A 96 0.49 11.84 -13.54
C THR A 96 0.07 11.50 -14.98
N THR A 97 -0.82 10.53 -15.17
CA THR A 97 -1.33 10.20 -16.52
C THR A 97 -2.16 11.35 -17.09
N GLY A 98 -2.82 12.14 -16.25
CA GLY A 98 -3.55 13.33 -16.67
C GLY A 98 -2.65 14.46 -17.15
N GLU A 99 -1.50 14.68 -16.50
CA GLU A 99 -0.47 15.63 -16.92
C GLU A 99 0.09 15.24 -18.28
N GLU A 100 0.47 13.96 -18.45
CA GLU A 100 0.93 13.43 -19.73
C GLU A 100 -0.12 13.52 -20.84
N CYS A 101 -1.39 13.35 -20.50
CA CYS A 101 -2.51 13.48 -21.43
C CYS A 101 -2.85 14.95 -21.74
N GLY A 102 -2.46 15.90 -20.89
CA GLY A 102 -2.94 17.29 -20.91
C GLY A 102 -4.37 17.47 -20.38
N CYS A 103 -5.04 16.40 -19.92
CA CYS A 103 -6.43 16.47 -19.46
C CYS A 103 -6.59 17.14 -18.10
N VAL A 104 -5.49 17.43 -17.41
CA VAL A 104 -5.49 18.23 -16.17
C VAL A 104 -5.94 19.67 -16.38
N LEU A 105 -5.89 20.17 -17.62
CA LEU A 105 -6.34 21.50 -18.04
C LEU A 105 -7.84 21.57 -18.38
N LEU A 106 -8.51 20.42 -18.48
CA LEU A 106 -9.95 20.37 -18.74
C LEU A 106 -10.73 20.88 -17.52
N GLU A 107 -11.95 21.33 -17.77
CA GLU A 107 -12.89 21.73 -16.72
C GLU A 107 -13.07 20.59 -15.70
N ARG A 108 -12.99 20.93 -14.42
CA ARG A 108 -13.21 19.99 -13.31
C ARG A 108 -14.57 20.24 -12.69
N ILE A 109 -15.43 19.23 -12.76
CA ILE A 109 -16.72 19.24 -12.09
C ILE A 109 -16.49 18.87 -10.61
N ASN A 110 -16.80 19.80 -9.72
CA ASN A 110 -16.76 19.55 -8.28
C ASN A 110 -18.08 18.90 -7.86
N PHE A 111 -18.02 17.65 -7.41
CA PHE A 111 -19.17 16.98 -6.83
C PHE A 111 -19.32 17.39 -5.36
N PRO A 112 -20.56 17.54 -4.86
CA PRO A 112 -20.79 17.78 -3.45
C PRO A 112 -20.24 16.61 -2.63
N ILE A 113 -19.40 16.92 -1.65
CA ILE A 113 -18.91 15.93 -0.68
C ILE A 113 -20.02 15.72 0.34
N PHE A 114 -20.28 14.46 0.71
CA PHE A 114 -21.23 14.14 1.77
C PHE A 114 -20.89 14.91 3.05
N GLN A 115 -21.84 15.71 3.52
CA GLN A 115 -21.78 16.38 4.80
C GLN A 115 -22.81 15.73 5.73
N PRO A 116 -22.39 15.06 6.81
CA PRO A 116 -23.34 14.48 7.74
C PRO A 116 -24.19 15.57 8.38
N SER A 117 -25.50 15.38 8.39
CA SER A 117 -26.45 16.29 9.06
C SER A 117 -26.43 16.18 10.59
N ILE A 118 -25.71 15.20 11.13
CA ILE A 118 -25.59 14.93 12.57
C ILE A 118 -24.13 14.97 13.02
N HIS A 119 -23.90 15.54 14.21
CA HIS A 119 -22.57 15.71 14.79
C HIS A 119 -21.85 14.37 15.11
N ASN A 120 -22.60 13.27 15.26
CA ASN A 120 -22.09 11.96 15.65
C ASN A 120 -22.24 10.91 14.54
N PHE A 121 -22.12 11.30 13.27
CA PHE A 121 -22.16 10.35 12.17
C PHE A 121 -20.96 9.40 12.24
N ARG A 122 -21.24 8.10 12.35
CA ARG A 122 -20.23 7.04 12.28
C ARG A 122 -20.48 6.23 11.02
N TYR A 123 -19.42 6.04 10.24
CA TYR A 123 -19.44 5.10 9.13
C TYR A 123 -19.52 3.67 9.70
N SER A 124 -20.55 2.92 9.32
CA SER A 124 -20.59 1.47 9.50
C SER A 124 -19.90 0.86 8.30
N PHE A 125 -18.70 0.32 8.50
CA PHE A 125 -17.99 -0.50 7.52
C PHE A 125 -18.15 -1.97 7.87
#